data_AF-A0AAE0SD55-F1
#
_entry.id   AF-A0AAE0SD55-F1
#
_cell.length_a   1.000
_cell.length_b   1.000
_cell.length_c   1.000
_cell.angle_alpha   90.00
_cell.angle_beta   90.00
_cell.angle_gamma   90.00
#
_symmetry.space_group_name_H-M   'P 1'
#
loop_
_entity.id
_entity.type
_entity.pdbx_description
1 polymer ?
#
loop_
_entity_poly.entity_id
_entity_poly.type
_entity_poly.pdbx_seq_one_letter_code
_entity_poly.pdbx_strand_id
1 'polypeptide(L)'
;MDLLSASFTRILSLHSQLDLVEIHIGKLYGSLNPMTFLDGIQLFSGPVMASPPTRGDFENYIVRLHLVQRQIDEIIESFQLAVQLNRTLHNVSVEKVPGQIEGKIFDDPIQSPYYRPFNNTLENSLIPENDRVDLRNRGRQAVGSYINAFRKVKNYIIDEYMPQTRKSFGIMAWDPTHNYYRACLRWHLSFDMTPEEVHTVGIKEVERISEDMNQIVKKLGFTGSVKEFFDSLLNDHRFYSNDSELILELYRKTVFERINPHLSSFFKDIPNVPLMVEKTAYDGLGGGYSSASEDSPGVFSINLFRPLEVPFFEMMALSLHEANPGHHMQHSYSMYASLPDFRKNSVFSFYNVPNWFPFYSAYQEGWALYSEYLGEEMGLYKDNYEMMGRYSYEILRAVRLVVDTGIHYYGWSRDRAIDYMINYTGMGPGSAANEIDRYITWPGQACAYKLGEIKIKDLRKMAELQLGSKFDIREFHSVILENGGMPMSVLETLVTSWIQEKKISATAGKKNKPPLHNLDVNVYSSR
;
A
#
# COMPACT_ATOMS: atom_id res chain seq x y z
N MET A 1 10.77 -39.50 24.40
CA MET A 1 11.93 -38.60 24.33
C MET A 1 13.10 -39.42 23.86
N ASP A 2 13.80 -38.99 22.82
CA ASP A 2 14.89 -39.69 22.11
C ASP A 2 14.45 -40.61 20.98
N LEU A 3 14.28 -39.97 19.80
CA LEU A 3 14.59 -40.47 18.45
C LEU A 3 14.25 -39.44 17.35
N LEU A 4 13.78 -38.23 17.72
CA LEU A 4 13.47 -37.13 16.77
C LEU A 4 14.53 -36.01 16.72
N SER A 5 15.66 -36.11 17.43
CA SER A 5 16.60 -34.98 17.61
C SER A 5 17.82 -34.96 16.67
N ALA A 6 18.07 -35.99 15.86
CA ALA A 6 19.35 -36.10 15.12
C ALA A 6 19.28 -35.70 13.63
N SER A 7 18.09 -35.63 13.02
CA SER A 7 17.93 -35.34 11.58
C SER A 7 17.40 -33.94 11.28
N PHE A 8 17.00 -33.16 12.28
CA PHE A 8 16.47 -31.79 12.10
C PHE A 8 17.55 -30.69 12.13
N THR A 9 18.79 -31.01 12.51
CA THR A 9 19.79 -30.00 12.92
C THR A 9 20.79 -29.65 11.81
N ARG A 10 20.59 -30.08 10.55
CA ARG A 10 21.55 -29.82 9.46
C ARG A 10 21.03 -29.01 8.27
N ILE A 11 19.79 -28.53 8.29
CA ILE A 11 19.21 -27.67 7.23
C ILE A 11 18.60 -26.40 7.85
N LEU A 12 19.32 -25.75 8.74
CA LEU A 12 18.91 -24.46 9.30
C LEU A 12 20.14 -23.57 9.35
N SER A 13 20.44 -22.92 8.23
CA SER A 13 21.37 -21.79 8.20
C SER A 13 20.78 -20.63 9.02
N LEU A 14 21.62 -19.76 9.56
CA LEU A 14 21.27 -18.66 10.46
C LEU A 14 20.07 -17.79 10.04
N HIS A 15 19.71 -17.74 8.75
CA HIS A 15 18.53 -17.02 8.26
C HIS A 15 17.21 -17.63 8.79
N SER A 16 17.14 -18.96 8.91
CA SER A 16 15.94 -19.66 9.36
C SER A 16 15.59 -19.44 10.83
N GLN A 17 16.54 -19.03 11.67
CA GLN A 17 16.26 -18.72 13.08
C GLN A 17 15.66 -17.33 13.24
N LEU A 18 16.04 -16.36 12.40
CA LEU A 18 15.41 -15.03 12.37
C LEU A 18 13.96 -15.12 11.87
N ASP A 19 13.71 -15.94 10.85
CA ASP A 19 12.35 -16.16 10.32
C ASP A 19 11.41 -16.82 11.35
N LEU A 20 11.92 -17.73 12.20
CA LEU A 20 11.16 -18.34 13.29
C LEU A 20 10.85 -17.34 14.42
N VAL A 21 11.77 -16.42 14.73
CA VAL A 21 11.55 -15.35 15.70
C VAL A 21 10.50 -14.36 15.17
N GLU A 22 10.51 -14.04 13.87
CA GLU A 22 9.50 -13.16 13.26
C GLU A 22 8.11 -13.81 13.20
N ILE A 23 8.01 -15.10 12.84
CA ILE A 23 6.74 -15.83 12.94
C ILE A 23 6.23 -15.84 14.39
N HIS A 24 7.14 -15.90 15.38
CA HIS A 24 6.78 -15.80 16.78
C HIS A 24 6.35 -14.39 17.19
N ILE A 25 7.01 -13.34 16.71
CA ILE A 25 6.64 -11.93 16.92
C ILE A 25 5.30 -11.61 16.24
N GLY A 26 5.08 -12.03 15.00
CA GLY A 26 3.80 -11.89 14.30
C GLY A 26 2.65 -12.60 15.03
N LYS A 27 2.89 -13.79 15.58
CA LYS A 27 1.91 -14.51 16.44
C LYS A 27 1.71 -13.88 17.81
N LEU A 28 2.75 -13.26 18.39
CA LEU A 28 2.67 -12.61 19.70
C LEU A 28 1.95 -11.26 19.63
N TYR A 29 2.11 -10.51 18.53
CA TYR A 29 1.72 -9.10 18.48
C TYR A 29 0.74 -8.74 17.35
N GLY A 30 0.79 -9.43 16.20
CA GLY A 30 0.13 -8.97 14.97
C GLY A 30 -1.37 -9.26 14.87
N SER A 31 -1.88 -10.34 15.48
CA SER A 31 -3.28 -10.77 15.25
C SER A 31 -4.29 -10.32 16.31
N LEU A 32 -3.92 -9.40 17.20
CA LEU A 32 -4.74 -9.06 18.38
C LEU A 32 -5.77 -7.95 18.12
N ASN A 33 -5.55 -7.12 17.10
CA ASN A 33 -6.34 -5.91 16.88
C ASN A 33 -6.93 -5.88 15.46
N PRO A 34 -7.98 -6.66 15.17
CA PRO A 34 -8.41 -6.97 13.80
C PRO A 34 -9.23 -5.87 13.09
N MET A 35 -9.47 -4.74 13.75
CA MET A 35 -10.18 -3.60 13.15
C MET A 35 -9.49 -2.29 13.51
N THR A 36 -9.23 -1.48 12.48
CA THR A 36 -8.73 -0.10 12.55
C THR A 36 -9.49 0.76 11.55
N PHE A 37 -9.33 2.09 11.55
CA PHE A 37 -9.94 2.90 10.50
C PHE A 37 -9.39 2.62 9.09
N LEU A 38 -8.22 1.97 8.99
CA LEU A 38 -7.59 1.60 7.72
C LEU A 38 -8.05 0.23 7.21
N ASP A 39 -8.50 -0.67 8.10
CA ASP A 39 -8.69 -2.07 7.75
C ASP A 39 -9.63 -2.82 8.71
N GLY A 40 -10.20 -3.92 8.25
CA GLY A 40 -11.07 -4.81 9.00
C GLY A 40 -12.37 -5.12 8.27
N ILE A 41 -13.16 -6.05 8.82
CA ILE A 41 -14.40 -6.53 8.22
C ILE A 41 -15.44 -5.41 7.97
N GLN A 42 -15.32 -4.29 8.68
CA GLN A 42 -16.16 -3.11 8.45
C GLN A 42 -15.91 -2.46 7.07
N LEU A 43 -14.73 -2.63 6.48
CA LEU A 43 -14.40 -2.09 5.17
C LEU A 43 -14.63 -3.09 4.03
N PHE A 44 -14.54 -4.41 4.30
CA PHE A 44 -14.72 -5.44 3.29
C PHE A 44 -16.18 -5.90 3.14
N SER A 45 -16.96 -5.20 2.31
CA SER A 45 -18.30 -5.66 1.92
C SER A 45 -18.27 -6.68 0.78
N GLY A 46 -17.28 -6.59 -0.12
CA GLY A 46 -17.17 -7.41 -1.34
C GLY A 46 -17.20 -8.92 -1.12
N PRO A 47 -16.41 -9.50 -0.20
CA PRO A 47 -16.40 -10.95 0.06
C PRO A 47 -17.74 -11.50 0.58
N VAL A 48 -18.56 -10.64 1.18
CA VAL A 48 -19.87 -11.01 1.71
C VAL A 48 -20.95 -10.79 0.65
N MET A 49 -20.91 -9.69 -0.11
CA MET A 49 -21.87 -9.41 -1.17
C MET A 49 -21.85 -10.48 -2.26
N ALA A 50 -23.04 -10.98 -2.64
CA ALA A 50 -23.20 -11.96 -3.71
C ALA A 50 -24.46 -11.65 -4.52
N SER A 51 -24.47 -12.04 -5.80
CA SER A 51 -25.68 -12.04 -6.64
C SER A 51 -26.04 -13.48 -7.05
N PRO A 52 -26.54 -14.31 -6.10
CA PRO A 52 -26.83 -15.73 -6.32
C PRO A 52 -27.95 -15.97 -7.35
N PRO A 53 -27.72 -16.72 -8.44
CA PRO A 53 -28.76 -17.02 -9.42
C PRO A 53 -29.55 -18.31 -9.14
N THR A 54 -28.99 -19.27 -8.38
CA THR A 54 -29.65 -20.55 -8.07
C THR A 54 -30.04 -20.67 -6.60
N ARG A 55 -30.95 -21.60 -6.29
CA ARG A 55 -31.31 -21.89 -4.89
C ARG A 55 -30.07 -22.22 -4.05
N GLY A 56 -29.17 -23.07 -4.55
CA GLY A 56 -27.93 -23.42 -3.84
C GLY A 56 -27.05 -22.21 -3.55
N ASP A 57 -26.98 -21.23 -4.47
CA ASP A 57 -26.23 -20.00 -4.26
C ASP A 57 -26.87 -19.12 -3.18
N PHE A 58 -28.21 -19.05 -3.13
CA PHE A 58 -28.92 -18.37 -2.05
C PHE A 58 -28.69 -19.05 -0.70
N GLU A 59 -28.72 -20.38 -0.65
CA GLU A 59 -28.42 -21.15 0.56
C GLU A 59 -26.99 -20.85 1.06
N ASN A 60 -26.00 -20.87 0.16
CA ASN A 60 -24.62 -20.51 0.47
C ASN A 60 -24.49 -19.07 0.96
N TYR A 61 -25.23 -18.13 0.35
CA TYR A 61 -25.22 -16.72 0.75
C TYR A 61 -25.82 -16.52 2.15
N ILE A 62 -26.94 -17.18 2.46
CA ILE A 62 -27.55 -17.20 3.80
C ILE A 62 -26.54 -17.72 4.84
N VAL A 63 -25.84 -18.83 4.54
CA VAL A 63 -24.81 -19.38 5.43
C VAL A 63 -23.69 -18.36 5.67
N ARG A 64 -23.18 -17.71 4.62
CA ARG A 64 -22.14 -16.67 4.75
C ARG A 64 -22.60 -15.52 5.65
N LEU A 65 -23.82 -15.02 5.49
CA LEU A 65 -24.37 -13.95 6.32
C LEU A 65 -24.44 -14.34 7.81
N HIS A 66 -24.84 -15.58 8.12
CA HIS A 66 -24.85 -16.08 9.49
C HIS A 66 -23.44 -16.25 10.08
N LEU A 67 -22.46 -16.69 9.28
CA LEU A 67 -21.08 -16.87 9.74
C LEU A 67 -20.40 -15.57 10.17
N VAL A 68 -20.88 -14.41 9.69
CA VAL A 68 -20.38 -13.10 10.16
C VAL A 68 -20.55 -12.93 11.66
N GLN A 69 -21.63 -13.44 12.25
CA GLN A 69 -21.82 -13.36 13.70
C GLN A 69 -20.68 -14.04 14.45
N ARG A 70 -20.31 -15.26 14.04
CA ARG A 70 -19.19 -15.99 14.63
C ARG A 70 -17.88 -15.24 14.43
N GLN A 71 -17.62 -14.73 13.22
CA GLN A 71 -16.41 -13.96 12.94
C GLN A 71 -16.31 -12.70 13.82
N ILE A 72 -17.43 -12.01 14.05
CA ILE A 72 -17.48 -10.86 14.96
C ILE A 72 -17.20 -11.27 16.41
N ASP A 73 -17.70 -12.41 16.86
CA ASP A 73 -17.41 -12.93 18.20
C ASP A 73 -15.90 -13.22 18.36
N GLU A 74 -15.27 -13.86 17.37
CA GLU A 74 -13.83 -14.12 17.32
C GLU A 74 -12.99 -12.81 17.27
N ILE A 75 -13.50 -11.77 16.60
CA ILE A 75 -12.91 -10.42 16.60
C ILE A 75 -12.96 -9.79 18.00
N ILE A 76 -14.10 -9.88 18.69
CA ILE A 76 -14.24 -9.37 20.06
C ILE A 76 -13.29 -10.10 20.99
N GLU A 77 -13.20 -11.44 20.90
CA GLU A 77 -12.24 -12.25 21.66
C GLU A 77 -10.79 -11.80 21.43
N SER A 78 -10.43 -11.47 20.18
CA SER A 78 -9.09 -10.95 19.84
C SER A 78 -8.82 -9.61 20.53
N PHE A 79 -9.78 -8.69 20.50
CA PHE A 79 -9.66 -7.42 21.23
C PHE A 79 -9.57 -7.60 22.75
N GLN A 80 -10.35 -8.52 23.33
CA GLN A 80 -10.28 -8.83 24.76
C GLN A 80 -8.89 -9.37 25.14
N LEU A 81 -8.31 -10.23 24.29
CA LEU A 81 -6.95 -10.73 24.48
C LEU A 81 -5.91 -9.60 24.35
N ALA A 82 -6.11 -8.65 23.42
CA ALA A 82 -5.27 -7.46 23.30
C ALA A 82 -5.25 -6.64 24.59
N VAL A 83 -6.41 -6.46 25.24
CA VAL A 83 -6.53 -5.78 26.55
C VAL A 83 -5.79 -6.57 27.63
N GLN A 84 -6.02 -7.89 27.74
CA GLN A 84 -5.37 -8.74 28.74
C GLN A 84 -3.83 -8.72 28.63
N LEU A 85 -3.30 -8.61 27.42
CA LEU A 85 -1.87 -8.57 27.15
C LEU A 85 -1.27 -7.16 27.18
N ASN A 86 -2.05 -6.11 27.45
CA ASN A 86 -1.66 -4.70 27.33
C ASN A 86 -1.11 -4.34 25.93
N ARG A 87 -1.70 -4.92 24.88
CA ARG A 87 -1.32 -4.76 23.46
C ARG A 87 -2.44 -4.15 22.62
N THR A 88 -3.18 -3.22 23.21
CA THR A 88 -4.26 -2.49 22.53
C THR A 88 -3.70 -1.45 21.55
N LEU A 89 -4.48 -1.09 20.55
CA LEU A 89 -4.26 0.08 19.69
C LEU A 89 -4.35 1.40 20.47
N HIS A 90 -3.89 2.48 19.85
CA HIS A 90 -4.18 3.84 20.32
C HIS A 90 -5.56 4.28 19.82
N ASN A 91 -6.20 5.23 20.51
CA ASN A 91 -7.56 5.66 20.18
C ASN A 91 -7.71 6.14 18.71
N VAL A 92 -6.74 6.92 18.19
CA VAL A 92 -6.72 7.39 16.79
C VAL A 92 -6.87 6.27 15.75
N SER A 93 -6.44 5.04 16.09
CA SER A 93 -6.52 3.89 15.19
C SER A 93 -7.93 3.29 15.12
N VAL A 94 -8.78 3.51 16.13
CA VAL A 94 -10.09 2.84 16.27
C VAL A 94 -11.27 3.79 16.39
N GLU A 95 -11.07 5.06 16.72
CA GLU A 95 -12.16 6.02 16.99
C GLU A 95 -13.10 6.24 15.81
N LYS A 96 -12.62 6.05 14.57
CA LYS A 96 -13.43 6.18 13.34
C LYS A 96 -14.17 4.89 12.98
N VAL A 97 -13.78 3.74 13.55
CA VAL A 97 -14.37 2.42 13.24
C VAL A 97 -15.88 2.37 13.52
N PRO A 98 -16.39 2.88 14.66
CA PRO A 98 -17.84 2.93 14.89
C PRO A 98 -18.63 3.67 13.80
N GLY A 99 -18.09 4.76 13.27
CA GLY A 99 -18.71 5.51 12.17
C GLY A 99 -18.71 4.73 10.85
N GLN A 100 -17.64 3.97 10.57
CA GLN A 100 -17.56 3.10 9.39
C GLN A 100 -18.55 1.93 9.45
N ILE A 101 -18.93 1.48 10.66
CA ILE A 101 -19.93 0.42 10.85
C ILE A 101 -21.36 0.93 10.61
N GLU A 102 -21.63 2.23 10.77
CA GLU A 102 -22.98 2.78 10.71
C GLU A 102 -23.69 2.45 9.39
N GLY A 103 -22.97 2.50 8.27
CA GLY A 103 -23.51 2.14 6.95
C GLY A 103 -23.90 0.66 6.78
N LYS A 104 -23.67 -0.18 7.80
CA LYS A 104 -24.07 -1.60 7.83
C LYS A 104 -25.24 -1.86 8.77
N ILE A 105 -25.63 -0.89 9.59
CA ILE A 105 -26.71 -1.02 10.57
C ILE A 105 -27.99 -0.44 9.96
N PHE A 106 -29.03 -1.26 9.87
CA PHE A 106 -30.35 -0.86 9.38
C PHE A 106 -31.42 -1.33 10.35
N ASP A 107 -32.45 -0.53 10.59
CA ASP A 107 -33.55 -0.92 11.48
C ASP A 107 -34.39 -2.06 10.90
N ASP A 108 -34.68 -2.02 9.60
CA ASP A 108 -35.32 -3.11 8.88
C ASP A 108 -34.31 -3.82 7.96
N PRO A 109 -34.06 -5.13 8.15
CA PRO A 109 -33.13 -5.89 7.31
C PRO A 109 -33.41 -5.79 5.81
N ILE A 110 -34.66 -5.57 5.40
CA ILE A 110 -35.06 -5.47 3.98
C ILE A 110 -34.44 -4.24 3.29
N GLN A 111 -34.15 -3.17 4.03
CA GLN A 111 -33.52 -1.96 3.48
C GLN A 111 -32.00 -2.11 3.28
N SER A 112 -31.42 -3.16 3.86
CA SER A 112 -29.99 -3.40 3.75
C SER A 112 -29.59 -3.76 2.31
N PRO A 113 -28.47 -3.24 1.78
CA PRO A 113 -27.90 -3.70 0.52
C PRO A 113 -27.68 -5.22 0.47
N TYR A 114 -27.42 -5.87 1.61
CA TYR A 114 -27.24 -7.32 1.70
C TYR A 114 -28.53 -8.11 1.49
N TYR A 115 -29.71 -7.48 1.61
CA TYR A 115 -30.97 -8.13 1.30
C TYR A 115 -31.37 -8.01 -0.18
N ARG A 116 -30.75 -7.09 -0.95
CA ARG A 116 -31.08 -6.86 -2.37
C ARG A 116 -31.13 -8.14 -3.22
N PRO A 117 -30.24 -9.15 -3.06
CA PRO A 117 -30.34 -10.39 -3.82
C PRO A 117 -31.68 -11.13 -3.66
N PHE A 118 -32.27 -11.13 -2.46
CA PHE A 118 -33.54 -11.81 -2.16
C PHE A 118 -34.77 -11.07 -2.75
N ASN A 119 -34.58 -9.82 -3.16
CA ASN A 119 -35.57 -9.06 -3.92
C ASN A 119 -35.29 -9.19 -5.42
N ASN A 120 -34.15 -8.68 -5.88
CA ASN A 120 -33.93 -8.44 -7.30
C ASN A 120 -33.53 -9.72 -8.04
N THR A 121 -32.48 -10.40 -7.58
CA THR A 121 -31.96 -11.59 -8.26
C THR A 121 -32.93 -12.77 -8.11
N LEU A 122 -33.51 -12.93 -6.92
CA LEU A 122 -34.45 -14.01 -6.63
C LEU A 122 -35.75 -13.88 -7.45
N GLU A 123 -36.27 -12.67 -7.62
CA GLU A 123 -37.48 -12.43 -8.43
C GLU A 123 -37.26 -12.84 -9.89
N ASN A 124 -36.07 -12.62 -10.43
CA ASN A 124 -35.73 -12.95 -11.82
C ASN A 124 -35.18 -14.39 -12.00
N SER A 125 -35.19 -15.21 -10.95
CA SER A 125 -34.69 -16.59 -11.00
C SER A 125 -35.76 -17.59 -11.47
N LEU A 126 -35.33 -18.79 -11.86
CA LEU A 126 -36.22 -19.91 -12.20
C LEU A 126 -36.69 -20.71 -10.96
N ILE A 127 -36.46 -20.18 -9.76
CA ILE A 127 -36.79 -20.86 -8.50
C ILE A 127 -38.31 -20.82 -8.27
N PRO A 128 -38.96 -21.94 -7.86
CA PRO A 128 -40.40 -21.97 -7.60
C PRO A 128 -40.88 -20.95 -6.56
N GLU A 129 -42.10 -20.44 -6.69
CA GLU A 129 -42.59 -19.35 -5.81
C GLU A 129 -42.53 -19.70 -4.31
N ASN A 130 -42.93 -20.91 -3.93
CA ASN A 130 -42.86 -21.35 -2.54
C ASN A 130 -41.43 -21.30 -1.98
N ASP A 131 -40.45 -21.65 -2.82
CA ASP A 131 -39.03 -21.61 -2.48
C ASP A 131 -38.52 -20.16 -2.41
N ARG A 132 -39.01 -19.27 -3.28
CA ARG A 132 -38.67 -17.84 -3.22
C ARG A 132 -39.17 -17.20 -1.92
N VAL A 133 -40.37 -17.56 -1.45
CA VAL A 133 -40.92 -17.09 -0.17
C VAL A 133 -40.08 -17.59 1.02
N ASP A 134 -39.69 -18.87 1.04
CA ASP A 134 -38.79 -19.43 2.05
C ASP A 134 -37.45 -18.69 2.09
N LEU A 135 -36.80 -18.53 0.93
CA LEU A 135 -35.51 -17.85 0.79
C LEU A 135 -35.57 -16.39 1.22
N ARG A 136 -36.66 -15.66 0.94
CA ARG A 136 -36.87 -14.28 1.43
C ARG A 136 -36.92 -14.23 2.95
N ASN A 137 -37.69 -15.12 3.57
CA ASN A 137 -37.83 -15.15 5.03
C ASN A 137 -36.49 -15.47 5.71
N ARG A 138 -35.79 -16.50 5.23
CA ARG A 138 -34.48 -16.90 5.76
C ARG A 138 -33.40 -15.86 5.47
N GLY A 139 -33.43 -15.25 4.29
CA GLY A 139 -32.57 -14.12 3.93
C GLY A 139 -32.78 -12.93 4.86
N ARG A 140 -34.02 -12.59 5.21
CA ARG A 140 -34.35 -11.49 6.13
C ARG A 140 -33.78 -11.76 7.52
N GLN A 141 -33.91 -13.01 8.01
CA GLN A 141 -33.33 -13.44 9.28
C GLN A 141 -31.80 -13.36 9.26
N ALA A 142 -31.15 -13.86 8.20
CA ALA A 142 -29.69 -13.84 8.05
C ALA A 142 -29.12 -12.41 8.01
N VAL A 143 -29.76 -11.51 7.26
CA VAL A 143 -29.38 -10.09 7.24
C VAL A 143 -29.63 -9.43 8.61
N GLY A 144 -30.69 -9.80 9.32
CA GLY A 144 -30.92 -9.37 10.71
C GLY A 144 -29.80 -9.81 11.65
N SER A 145 -29.34 -11.06 11.58
CA SER A 145 -28.19 -11.56 12.34
C SER A 145 -26.91 -10.78 12.01
N TYR A 146 -26.65 -10.54 10.72
CA TYR A 146 -25.52 -9.73 10.25
C TYR A 146 -25.53 -8.32 10.86
N ILE A 147 -26.66 -7.61 10.78
CA ILE A 147 -26.82 -6.25 11.33
C ILE A 147 -26.58 -6.26 12.85
N ASN A 148 -27.17 -7.22 13.56
CA ASN A 148 -27.02 -7.33 15.01
C ASN A 148 -25.58 -7.61 15.43
N ALA A 149 -24.83 -8.42 14.67
CA ALA A 149 -23.41 -8.66 14.91
C ALA A 149 -22.59 -7.37 14.78
N PHE A 150 -22.83 -6.57 13.73
CA PHE A 150 -22.16 -5.27 13.58
C PHE A 150 -22.55 -4.27 14.68
N ARG A 151 -23.81 -4.27 15.13
CA ARG A 151 -24.22 -3.46 16.29
C ARG A 151 -23.49 -3.91 17.57
N LYS A 152 -23.32 -5.22 17.78
CA LYS A 152 -22.59 -5.79 18.92
C LYS A 152 -21.14 -5.32 18.95
N VAL A 153 -20.38 -5.48 17.85
CA VAL A 153 -18.96 -5.08 17.83
C VAL A 153 -18.79 -3.57 17.95
N LYS A 154 -19.71 -2.78 17.36
CA LYS A 154 -19.70 -1.32 17.50
C LYS A 154 -19.80 -0.91 18.96
N ASN A 155 -20.78 -1.44 19.69
CA ASN A 155 -20.97 -1.13 21.11
C ASN A 155 -19.77 -1.60 21.94
N TYR A 156 -19.27 -2.82 21.71
CA TYR A 156 -18.07 -3.31 22.38
C TYR A 156 -16.85 -2.40 22.16
N ILE A 157 -16.63 -1.93 20.92
CA ILE A 157 -15.52 -1.02 20.62
C ILE A 157 -15.65 0.29 21.43
N ILE A 158 -16.83 0.90 21.44
CA ILE A 158 -17.09 2.17 22.14
C ILE A 158 -17.00 2.01 23.66
N ASP A 159 -17.72 1.03 24.20
CA ASP A 159 -18.01 0.95 25.63
C ASP A 159 -16.91 0.19 26.40
N GLU A 160 -16.22 -0.76 25.75
CA GLU A 160 -15.27 -1.66 26.42
C GLU A 160 -13.83 -1.48 25.93
N TYR A 161 -13.59 -1.47 24.61
CA TYR A 161 -12.23 -1.47 24.07
C TYR A 161 -11.57 -0.08 24.06
N MET A 162 -12.25 0.95 23.54
CA MET A 162 -11.71 2.32 23.44
C MET A 162 -11.21 2.88 24.79
N PRO A 163 -11.91 2.69 25.93
CA PRO A 163 -11.41 3.11 27.24
C PRO A 163 -10.05 2.48 27.62
N GLN A 164 -9.80 1.25 27.17
CA GLN A 164 -8.60 0.46 27.46
C GLN A 164 -7.45 0.70 26.47
N THR A 165 -7.66 1.50 25.42
CA THR A 165 -6.61 1.81 24.43
C THR A 165 -5.36 2.44 25.08
N ARG A 166 -4.20 2.09 24.52
CA ARG A 166 -2.89 2.60 24.98
C ARG A 166 -2.85 4.12 24.82
N LYS A 167 -2.12 4.79 25.72
CA LYS A 167 -1.97 6.25 25.71
C LYS A 167 -0.77 6.74 24.90
N SER A 168 0.25 5.90 24.71
CA SER A 168 1.38 6.26 23.83
C SER A 168 0.93 6.25 22.37
N PHE A 169 1.55 7.07 21.53
CA PHE A 169 1.38 7.02 20.06
C PHE A 169 2.28 5.97 19.42
N GLY A 170 3.51 5.82 19.92
CA GLY A 170 4.47 4.81 19.47
C GLY A 170 4.14 3.39 19.94
N ILE A 171 4.58 2.42 19.13
CA ILE A 171 4.35 0.99 19.37
C ILE A 171 5.32 0.39 20.39
N MET A 172 6.35 1.15 20.78
CA MET A 172 7.27 0.84 21.87
C MET A 172 6.56 0.54 23.21
N ALA A 173 5.30 0.96 23.38
CA ALA A 173 4.51 0.59 24.56
C ALA A 173 4.10 -0.90 24.59
N TRP A 174 4.06 -1.57 23.43
CA TRP A 174 3.84 -3.02 23.38
C TRP A 174 5.10 -3.80 23.71
N ASP A 175 6.24 -3.25 23.33
CA ASP A 175 7.55 -3.88 23.45
C ASP A 175 8.62 -2.81 23.70
N PRO A 176 9.02 -2.60 24.97
CA PRO A 176 10.08 -1.66 25.34
C PRO A 176 11.45 -1.95 24.71
N THR A 177 11.67 -3.16 24.19
CA THR A 177 12.91 -3.54 23.49
C THR A 177 12.92 -3.13 22.02
N HIS A 178 11.82 -2.60 21.50
CA HIS A 178 11.62 -2.19 20.10
C HIS A 178 11.75 -3.32 19.06
N ASN A 179 11.79 -4.59 19.48
CA ASN A 179 11.89 -5.72 18.56
C ASN A 179 10.65 -5.79 17.64
N TYR A 180 9.47 -5.46 18.17
CA TYR A 180 8.27 -5.38 17.35
C TYR A 180 8.40 -4.35 16.22
N TYR A 181 8.84 -3.12 16.53
CA TYR A 181 8.99 -2.08 15.50
C TYR A 181 10.09 -2.42 14.48
N ARG A 182 11.21 -3.02 14.93
CA ARG A 182 12.26 -3.53 14.04
C ARG A 182 11.71 -4.61 13.09
N ALA A 183 10.85 -5.49 13.58
CA ALA A 183 10.19 -6.50 12.74
C ALA A 183 9.20 -5.86 11.75
N CYS A 184 8.44 -4.82 12.15
CA CYS A 184 7.59 -4.06 11.22
C CYS A 184 8.42 -3.44 10.08
N LEU A 185 9.53 -2.77 10.40
CA LEU A 185 10.44 -2.21 9.40
C LEU A 185 10.96 -3.31 8.47
N ARG A 186 11.50 -4.41 9.02
CA ARG A 186 12.02 -5.52 8.21
C ARG A 186 10.98 -6.12 7.27
N TRP A 187 9.74 -6.28 7.73
CA TRP A 187 8.63 -6.78 6.92
C TRP A 187 8.30 -5.85 5.73
N HIS A 188 8.25 -4.53 5.97
CA HIS A 188 7.92 -3.55 4.93
C HIS A 188 9.09 -3.27 3.98
N LEU A 189 10.30 -3.18 4.51
CA LEU A 189 11.51 -2.86 3.75
C LEU A 189 12.01 -4.06 2.97
N SER A 190 11.88 -5.27 3.52
CA SER A 190 12.41 -6.53 2.98
C SER A 190 13.94 -6.57 2.79
N PHE A 191 14.63 -5.71 3.55
CA PHE A 191 16.07 -5.72 3.80
C PHE A 191 16.33 -5.11 5.19
N ASP A 192 17.50 -5.39 5.75
CA ASP A 192 17.80 -5.04 7.13
C ASP A 192 18.26 -3.58 7.25
N MET A 193 17.52 -2.80 8.03
CA MET A 193 17.91 -1.47 8.50
C MET A 193 17.43 -1.27 9.94
N THR A 194 18.25 -0.62 10.76
CA THR A 194 17.85 -0.20 12.10
C THR A 194 16.96 1.05 12.03
N PRO A 195 16.05 1.26 13.01
CA PRO A 195 15.29 2.51 13.15
C PRO A 195 16.16 3.76 13.09
N GLU A 196 17.36 3.70 13.66
CA GLU A 196 18.32 4.80 13.66
C GLU A 196 18.87 5.10 12.26
N GLU A 197 19.20 4.06 11.48
CA GLU A 197 19.63 4.20 10.09
C GLU A 197 18.51 4.77 9.23
N VAL A 198 17.28 4.27 9.37
CA VAL A 198 16.09 4.78 8.68
C VAL A 198 15.89 6.27 8.99
N HIS A 199 15.92 6.65 10.27
CA HIS A 199 15.77 8.05 10.69
C HIS A 199 16.86 8.94 10.11
N THR A 200 18.12 8.48 10.16
CA THR A 200 19.28 9.21 9.65
C THR A 200 19.20 9.42 8.14
N VAL A 201 18.79 8.41 7.37
CA VAL A 201 18.55 8.54 5.94
C VAL A 201 17.41 9.53 5.68
N GLY A 202 16.35 9.48 6.48
CA GLY A 202 15.26 10.45 6.44
C GLY A 202 15.72 11.90 6.54
N ILE A 203 16.50 12.21 7.58
CA ILE A 203 17.03 13.57 7.79
C ILE A 203 17.88 14.01 6.59
N LYS A 204 18.79 13.15 6.11
CA LYS A 204 19.65 13.47 4.95
C LYS A 204 18.87 13.72 3.67
N GLU A 205 17.83 12.92 3.41
CA GLU A 205 16.99 13.12 2.22
C GLU A 205 16.11 14.35 2.35
N VAL A 206 15.59 14.66 3.54
CA VAL A 206 14.88 15.93 3.80
C VAL A 206 15.79 17.12 3.51
N GLU A 207 17.04 17.10 3.98
CA GLU A 207 18.03 18.15 3.71
C GLU A 207 18.32 18.29 2.21
N ARG A 208 18.67 17.18 1.53
CA ARG A 208 18.97 17.17 0.09
C ARG A 208 17.81 17.71 -0.74
N ILE A 209 16.59 17.20 -0.51
CA ILE A 209 15.42 17.61 -1.29
C ILE A 209 15.06 19.07 -0.98
N SER A 210 15.21 19.52 0.27
CA SER A 210 15.02 20.93 0.62
C SER A 210 15.98 21.86 -0.15
N GLU A 211 17.24 21.43 -0.36
CA GLU A 211 18.20 22.18 -1.19
C GLU A 211 17.75 22.23 -2.67
N ASP A 212 17.31 21.10 -3.22
CA ASP A 212 16.80 21.02 -4.60
C ASP A 212 15.57 21.93 -4.80
N MET A 213 14.63 21.91 -3.85
CA MET A 213 13.46 22.80 -3.84
C MET A 213 13.87 24.27 -3.77
N ASN A 214 14.82 24.63 -2.91
CA ASN A 214 15.34 26.00 -2.82
C ASN A 214 15.93 26.47 -4.16
N GLN A 215 16.57 25.59 -4.93
CA GLN A 215 17.06 25.93 -6.27
C GLN A 215 15.90 26.22 -7.23
N ILE A 216 14.81 25.45 -7.18
CA ILE A 216 13.60 25.69 -7.98
C ILE A 216 12.94 27.03 -7.60
N VAL A 217 12.79 27.30 -6.31
CA VAL A 217 12.25 28.58 -5.80
C VAL A 217 13.04 29.78 -6.35
N LYS A 218 14.39 29.69 -6.34
CA LYS A 218 15.27 30.73 -6.91
C LYS A 218 15.09 30.87 -8.42
N LYS A 219 14.97 29.76 -9.16
CA LYS A 219 14.71 29.79 -10.62
C LYS A 219 13.36 30.43 -10.97
N LEU A 220 12.39 30.37 -10.06
CA LEU A 220 11.09 31.02 -10.18
C LEU A 220 11.10 32.49 -9.73
N GLY A 221 12.23 33.00 -9.24
CA GLY A 221 12.39 34.39 -8.81
C GLY A 221 11.71 34.72 -7.49
N PHE A 222 11.31 33.73 -6.69
CA PHE A 222 10.68 33.95 -5.39
C PHE A 222 11.73 34.25 -4.32
N THR A 223 11.49 35.29 -3.52
CA THR A 223 12.39 35.78 -2.46
C THR A 223 11.84 35.38 -1.08
N GLY A 224 11.92 34.09 -0.75
CA GLY A 224 11.47 33.56 0.53
C GLY A 224 11.87 32.09 0.69
N SER A 225 11.46 31.49 1.79
CA SER A 225 11.66 30.07 2.08
C SER A 225 10.77 29.17 1.20
N VAL A 226 11.12 27.88 1.11
CA VAL A 226 10.28 26.86 0.43
C VAL A 226 8.87 26.80 1.05
N LYS A 227 8.77 26.94 2.38
CA LYS A 227 7.47 26.97 3.07
C LYS A 227 6.64 28.18 2.63
N GLU A 228 7.20 29.38 2.65
CA GLU A 228 6.50 30.59 2.18
C GLU A 228 6.14 30.48 0.69
N PHE A 229 6.96 29.80 -0.11
CA PHE A 229 6.65 29.52 -1.51
C PHE A 229 5.42 28.61 -1.62
N PHE A 230 5.34 27.49 -0.90
CA PHE A 230 4.14 26.65 -0.89
C PHE A 230 2.91 27.40 -0.36
N ASP A 231 3.05 28.17 0.71
CA ASP A 231 1.96 28.98 1.25
C ASP A 231 1.42 29.98 0.20
N SER A 232 2.32 30.51 -0.65
CA SER A 232 1.93 31.36 -1.79
C SER A 232 1.21 30.59 -2.89
N LEU A 233 1.61 29.34 -3.15
CA LEU A 233 0.95 28.48 -4.14
C LEU A 233 -0.45 28.08 -3.69
N LEU A 234 -0.68 27.81 -2.40
CA LEU A 234 -2.00 27.42 -1.85
C LEU A 234 -3.11 28.43 -2.16
N ASN A 235 -2.76 29.71 -2.33
CA ASN A 235 -3.73 30.79 -2.60
C ASN A 235 -3.74 31.23 -4.08
N ASP A 236 -2.96 30.59 -4.94
CA ASP A 236 -2.85 30.96 -6.35
C ASP A 236 -3.83 30.15 -7.21
N HIS A 237 -4.94 30.80 -7.58
CA HIS A 237 -6.01 30.21 -8.39
C HIS A 237 -5.57 29.65 -9.75
N ARG A 238 -4.36 29.98 -10.24
CA ARG A 238 -3.83 29.39 -11.48
C ARG A 238 -3.56 27.89 -11.36
N PHE A 239 -3.40 27.38 -10.13
CA PHE A 239 -3.08 25.97 -9.87
C PHE A 239 -4.27 25.14 -9.40
N TYR A 240 -5.46 25.71 -9.29
CA TYR A 240 -6.64 25.01 -8.79
C TYR A 240 -7.86 25.29 -9.66
N SER A 241 -8.83 24.38 -9.58
CA SER A 241 -10.16 24.57 -10.13
C SER A 241 -11.18 23.99 -9.17
N ASN A 242 -12.38 24.58 -9.12
CA ASN A 242 -13.51 23.95 -8.43
C ASN A 242 -14.30 22.99 -9.37
N ASP A 243 -13.95 22.96 -10.66
CA ASP A 243 -14.54 22.07 -11.65
C ASP A 243 -13.85 20.70 -11.61
N SER A 244 -14.53 19.75 -10.99
CA SER A 244 -14.04 18.37 -10.86
C SER A 244 -13.98 17.62 -12.20
N GLU A 245 -14.80 17.95 -13.19
CA GLU A 245 -14.72 17.31 -14.51
C GLU A 245 -13.50 17.83 -15.28
N LEU A 246 -13.21 19.13 -15.18
CA LEU A 246 -11.98 19.71 -15.73
C LEU A 246 -10.74 19.06 -15.13
N ILE A 247 -10.68 18.92 -13.80
CA ILE A 247 -9.53 18.28 -13.12
C ILE A 247 -9.35 16.84 -13.63
N LEU A 248 -10.45 16.09 -13.72
CA LEU A 248 -10.41 14.69 -14.18
C LEU A 248 -9.93 14.57 -15.62
N GLU A 249 -10.38 15.46 -16.50
CA GLU A 249 -9.93 15.51 -17.90
C GLU A 249 -8.44 15.87 -18.02
N LEU A 250 -7.94 16.77 -17.17
CA LEU A 250 -6.50 17.10 -17.12
C LEU A 250 -5.66 15.90 -16.66
N TYR A 251 -6.13 15.09 -15.72
CA TYR A 251 -5.48 13.83 -15.34
C TYR A 251 -5.46 12.84 -16.52
N ARG A 252 -6.59 12.68 -17.23
CA ARG A 252 -6.66 11.82 -18.42
C ARG A 252 -5.66 12.25 -19.49
N LYS A 253 -5.59 13.54 -19.81
CA LYS A 253 -4.61 14.08 -20.77
C LYS A 253 -3.18 13.87 -20.29
N THR A 254 -2.93 14.05 -19.00
CA THR A 254 -1.59 13.80 -18.42
C THR A 254 -1.16 12.36 -18.63
N VAL A 255 -2.03 11.39 -18.33
CA VAL A 255 -1.72 9.96 -18.51
C VAL A 255 -1.62 9.59 -19.99
N PHE A 256 -2.67 9.82 -20.78
CA PHE A 256 -2.79 9.25 -22.11
C PHE A 256 -2.06 10.05 -23.19
N GLU A 257 -1.95 11.38 -23.05
CA GLU A 257 -1.35 12.24 -24.08
C GLU A 257 0.07 12.68 -23.74
N ARG A 258 0.42 12.84 -22.45
CA ARG A 258 1.77 13.28 -22.05
C ARG A 258 2.68 12.11 -21.67
N ILE A 259 2.22 11.18 -20.85
CA ILE A 259 3.06 10.07 -20.35
C ILE A 259 3.19 8.95 -21.39
N ASN A 260 2.06 8.39 -21.83
CA ASN A 260 2.05 7.16 -22.63
C ASN A 260 2.94 7.18 -23.89
N PRO A 261 3.05 8.28 -24.66
CA PRO A 261 3.91 8.34 -25.84
C PRO A 261 5.40 8.10 -25.57
N HIS A 262 5.86 8.30 -24.33
CA HIS A 262 7.27 8.18 -23.96
C HIS A 262 7.65 6.77 -23.47
N LEU A 263 6.69 5.89 -23.18
CA LEU A 263 6.92 4.62 -22.49
C LEU A 263 7.84 3.67 -23.26
N SER A 264 7.71 3.57 -24.59
CA SER A 264 8.51 2.64 -25.41
C SER A 264 10.02 2.95 -25.43
N SER A 265 10.41 4.17 -25.06
CA SER A 265 11.81 4.56 -24.89
C SER A 265 12.43 4.02 -23.60
N PHE A 266 11.59 3.70 -22.60
CA PHE A 266 12.02 3.30 -21.25
C PHE A 266 11.57 1.89 -20.86
N PHE A 267 10.68 1.26 -21.63
CA PHE A 267 10.13 -0.06 -21.33
C PHE A 267 10.07 -0.95 -22.58
N LYS A 268 10.19 -2.27 -22.39
CA LYS A 268 10.02 -3.30 -23.42
C LYS A 268 8.81 -4.17 -23.10
N ASP A 269 8.16 -4.69 -24.13
CA ASP A 269 7.08 -5.68 -23.98
C ASP A 269 5.96 -5.23 -23.03
N ILE A 270 5.59 -3.94 -23.10
CA ILE A 270 4.57 -3.32 -22.26
C ILE A 270 3.23 -4.08 -22.44
N PRO A 271 2.68 -4.69 -21.39
CA PRO A 271 1.41 -5.39 -21.50
C PRO A 271 0.26 -4.43 -21.79
N ASN A 272 -0.67 -4.86 -22.63
CA ASN A 272 -1.85 -4.07 -23.00
C ASN A 272 -3.00 -4.30 -22.00
N VAL A 273 -2.85 -3.78 -20.78
CA VAL A 273 -3.91 -3.79 -19.77
C VAL A 273 -4.65 -2.45 -19.80
N PRO A 274 -6.00 -2.44 -19.89
CA PRO A 274 -6.75 -1.20 -19.87
C PRO A 274 -6.63 -0.43 -18.54
N LEU A 275 -6.60 0.90 -18.64
CA LEU A 275 -6.63 1.84 -17.52
C LEU A 275 -7.81 2.81 -17.67
N MET A 276 -8.53 3.01 -16.58
CA MET A 276 -9.50 4.09 -16.42
C MET A 276 -9.00 5.14 -15.43
N VAL A 277 -9.39 6.40 -15.65
CA VAL A 277 -9.11 7.52 -14.74
C VAL A 277 -10.46 8.11 -14.33
N GLU A 278 -10.77 8.00 -13.04
CA GLU A 278 -12.12 8.24 -12.49
C GLU A 278 -12.08 8.96 -11.14
N LYS A 279 -13.25 9.39 -10.65
CA LYS A 279 -13.41 9.95 -9.31
C LYS A 279 -13.58 8.83 -8.30
N THR A 280 -13.02 8.99 -7.10
CA THR A 280 -13.36 8.10 -5.99
C THR A 280 -14.85 8.17 -5.64
N ALA A 281 -15.41 7.05 -5.18
CA ALA A 281 -16.79 6.97 -4.72
C ALA A 281 -16.98 7.43 -3.25
N TYR A 282 -15.89 7.61 -2.50
CA TYR A 282 -15.91 8.01 -1.09
C TYR A 282 -14.76 8.96 -0.78
N ASP A 283 -14.97 9.84 0.19
CA ASP A 283 -13.96 10.78 0.66
C ASP A 283 -12.90 10.04 1.51
N GLY A 284 -11.65 10.12 1.09
CA GLY A 284 -10.52 9.39 1.66
C GLY A 284 -9.17 9.94 1.19
N LEU A 285 -8.24 9.06 0.81
CA LEU A 285 -6.94 9.43 0.26
C LEU A 285 -7.06 10.32 -0.98
N GLY A 286 -6.05 11.15 -1.27
CA GLY A 286 -6.07 12.12 -2.38
C GLY A 286 -6.20 11.49 -3.77
N GLY A 287 -5.68 10.28 -3.94
CA GLY A 287 -5.81 9.45 -5.14
C GLY A 287 -5.24 8.06 -4.88
N GLY A 288 -5.47 7.12 -5.80
CA GLY A 288 -4.95 5.76 -5.67
C GLY A 288 -5.24 4.88 -6.88
N TYR A 289 -4.42 3.85 -7.06
CA TYR A 289 -4.61 2.81 -8.05
C TYR A 289 -5.36 1.59 -7.48
N SER A 290 -6.33 1.09 -8.25
CA SER A 290 -6.98 -0.21 -8.05
C SER A 290 -6.60 -1.17 -9.16
N SER A 291 -6.11 -2.35 -8.78
CA SER A 291 -5.65 -3.41 -9.68
C SER A 291 -6.69 -3.82 -10.72
N ALA A 292 -6.23 -4.01 -11.95
CA ALA A 292 -7.00 -4.66 -13.00
C ALA A 292 -7.25 -6.15 -12.69
N SER A 293 -8.30 -6.71 -13.26
CA SER A 293 -8.60 -8.15 -13.28
C SER A 293 -8.90 -8.60 -14.72
N GLU A 294 -9.20 -9.89 -14.92
CA GLU A 294 -9.63 -10.39 -16.23
C GLU A 294 -10.92 -9.69 -16.72
N ASP A 295 -11.81 -9.32 -15.81
CA ASP A 295 -13.13 -8.77 -16.11
C ASP A 295 -13.23 -7.24 -15.94
N SER A 296 -12.19 -6.57 -15.44
CA SER A 296 -12.25 -5.13 -15.13
C SER A 296 -10.92 -4.41 -15.32
N PRO A 297 -10.93 -3.17 -15.85
CA PRO A 297 -9.72 -2.39 -16.08
C PRO A 297 -9.06 -2.00 -14.74
N GLY A 298 -7.79 -1.62 -14.81
CA GLY A 298 -7.17 -0.90 -13.71
C GLY A 298 -7.81 0.47 -13.57
N VAL A 299 -7.92 0.99 -12.35
CA VAL A 299 -8.54 2.30 -12.11
C VAL A 299 -7.59 3.19 -11.33
N PHE A 300 -7.21 4.33 -11.92
CA PHE A 300 -6.61 5.44 -11.19
C PHE A 300 -7.74 6.36 -10.72
N SER A 301 -8.04 6.32 -9.42
CA SER A 301 -9.07 7.15 -8.79
C SER A 301 -8.47 8.44 -8.21
N ILE A 302 -9.16 9.57 -8.39
CA ILE A 302 -8.81 10.86 -7.79
C ILE A 302 -9.90 11.29 -6.80
N ASN A 303 -9.50 11.77 -5.61
CA ASN A 303 -10.42 12.36 -4.66
C ASN A 303 -10.72 13.82 -4.98
N LEU A 304 -11.93 14.05 -5.49
CA LEU A 304 -12.44 15.38 -5.86
C LEU A 304 -13.59 15.84 -4.96
N PHE A 305 -13.73 15.29 -3.74
CA PHE A 305 -14.66 15.83 -2.75
C PHE A 305 -14.25 17.24 -2.28
N ARG A 306 -12.95 17.56 -2.38
CA ARG A 306 -12.36 18.88 -2.14
C ARG A 306 -11.45 19.26 -3.32
N PRO A 307 -12.01 19.68 -4.47
CA PRO A 307 -11.22 19.90 -5.69
C PRO A 307 -10.17 21.02 -5.56
N LEU A 308 -10.39 21.97 -4.64
CA LEU A 308 -9.41 23.02 -4.31
C LEU A 308 -8.22 22.51 -3.47
N GLU A 309 -8.22 21.25 -3.05
CA GLU A 309 -7.06 20.59 -2.43
C GLU A 309 -6.23 19.77 -3.44
N VAL A 310 -6.56 19.83 -4.74
CA VAL A 310 -5.89 19.07 -5.80
C VAL A 310 -5.13 20.02 -6.75
N PRO A 311 -3.89 20.38 -6.43
CA PRO A 311 -3.11 21.32 -7.23
C PRO A 311 -2.67 20.72 -8.57
N PHE A 312 -2.71 21.52 -9.63
CA PHE A 312 -2.26 21.14 -10.97
C PHE A 312 -0.76 20.84 -11.05
N PHE A 313 0.06 21.44 -10.18
CA PHE A 313 1.51 21.24 -10.21
C PHE A 313 1.94 19.86 -9.70
N GLU A 314 1.11 19.14 -8.93
CA GLU A 314 1.40 17.77 -8.46
C GLU A 314 0.86 16.68 -9.40
N MET A 315 0.02 17.06 -10.37
CA MET A 315 -0.71 16.14 -11.26
C MET A 315 0.19 15.18 -12.03
N MET A 316 1.33 15.67 -12.54
CA MET A 316 2.29 14.83 -13.28
C MET A 316 2.90 13.76 -12.38
N ALA A 317 3.38 14.14 -11.20
CA ALA A 317 3.97 13.22 -10.24
C ALA A 317 2.94 12.16 -9.78
N LEU A 318 1.71 12.57 -9.44
CA LEU A 318 0.66 11.61 -9.06
C LEU A 318 0.31 10.65 -10.22
N SER A 319 0.25 11.17 -11.45
CA SER A 319 -0.04 10.34 -12.63
C SER A 319 1.06 9.32 -12.90
N LEU A 320 2.33 9.69 -12.72
CA LEU A 320 3.47 8.77 -12.82
C LEU A 320 3.45 7.71 -11.71
N HIS A 321 2.98 8.07 -10.52
CA HIS A 321 2.88 7.18 -9.36
C HIS A 321 1.77 6.13 -9.50
N GLU A 322 0.54 6.58 -9.77
CA GLU A 322 -0.66 5.73 -9.74
C GLU A 322 -0.93 5.02 -11.08
N ALA A 323 -0.62 5.68 -12.20
CA ALA A 323 -0.86 5.14 -13.53
C ALA A 323 0.43 4.58 -14.14
N ASN A 324 0.90 5.19 -15.22
CA ASN A 324 2.07 4.74 -15.97
C ASN A 324 3.26 5.67 -15.71
N PRO A 325 4.49 5.16 -15.57
CA PRO A 325 4.86 3.75 -15.48
C PRO A 325 4.77 3.17 -14.05
N GLY A 326 4.10 3.85 -13.10
CA GLY A 326 3.97 3.41 -11.71
C GLY A 326 3.07 2.20 -11.49
N HIS A 327 2.12 2.30 -10.55
CA HIS A 327 1.35 1.15 -10.06
C HIS A 327 0.59 0.40 -11.15
N HIS A 328 -0.08 1.11 -12.08
CA HIS A 328 -0.81 0.44 -13.14
C HIS A 328 0.12 -0.41 -14.02
N MET A 329 1.23 0.15 -14.48
CA MET A 329 2.16 -0.60 -15.34
C MET A 329 2.83 -1.74 -14.57
N GLN A 330 3.25 -1.53 -13.32
CA GLN A 330 3.79 -2.59 -12.46
C GLN A 330 2.83 -3.77 -12.30
N HIS A 331 1.57 -3.47 -12.01
CA HIS A 331 0.52 -4.48 -11.92
C HIS A 331 0.31 -5.19 -13.27
N SER A 332 0.36 -4.42 -14.36
CA SER A 332 0.20 -4.95 -15.72
C SER A 332 1.26 -5.99 -16.07
N TYR A 333 2.55 -5.76 -15.76
CA TYR A 333 3.59 -6.78 -15.90
C TYR A 333 3.34 -7.99 -15.00
N SER A 334 2.91 -7.76 -13.76
CA SER A 334 2.63 -8.84 -12.80
C SER A 334 1.51 -9.78 -13.27
N MET A 335 0.50 -9.26 -13.98
CA MET A 335 -0.58 -10.09 -14.56
C MET A 335 -0.09 -11.06 -15.64
N TYR A 336 0.91 -10.67 -16.42
CA TYR A 336 1.47 -11.49 -17.51
C TYR A 336 2.67 -12.34 -17.08
N ALA A 337 3.18 -12.13 -15.87
CA ALA A 337 4.26 -12.90 -15.33
C ALA A 337 3.83 -14.35 -15.04
N SER A 338 4.68 -15.31 -15.39
CA SER A 338 4.47 -16.74 -15.09
C SER A 338 4.77 -17.04 -13.62
N LEU A 339 3.86 -16.62 -12.74
CA LEU A 339 4.00 -16.74 -11.30
C LEU A 339 3.14 -17.88 -10.72
N PRO A 340 3.61 -18.59 -9.69
CA PRO A 340 2.75 -19.45 -8.88
C PRO A 340 1.60 -18.66 -8.23
N ASP A 341 0.46 -19.30 -7.99
CA ASP A 341 -0.77 -18.63 -7.52
C ASP A 341 -0.58 -17.86 -6.20
N PHE A 342 0.27 -18.35 -5.29
CA PHE A 342 0.54 -17.66 -4.02
C PHE A 342 1.31 -16.35 -4.18
N ARG A 343 2.01 -16.14 -5.31
CA ARG A 343 2.66 -14.86 -5.66
C ARG A 343 1.74 -13.96 -6.47
N LYS A 344 0.86 -14.55 -7.31
CA LYS A 344 -0.16 -13.80 -8.07
C LYS A 344 -1.21 -13.18 -7.16
N ASN A 345 -1.69 -13.95 -6.18
CA ASN A 345 -2.78 -13.57 -5.30
C ASN A 345 -2.25 -13.15 -3.93
N SER A 346 -1.71 -11.93 -3.85
CA SER A 346 -1.25 -11.37 -2.58
C SER A 346 -2.44 -10.93 -1.72
N VAL A 347 -2.42 -11.27 -0.43
CA VAL A 347 -3.47 -10.87 0.51
C VAL A 347 -3.19 -9.44 0.99
N PHE A 348 -4.16 -8.55 0.81
CA PHE A 348 -4.08 -7.19 1.31
C PHE A 348 -4.61 -7.12 2.74
N SER A 349 -3.73 -6.90 3.72
CA SER A 349 -4.11 -6.64 5.12
C SER A 349 -3.13 -5.68 5.76
N PHE A 350 -3.67 -4.71 6.49
CA PHE A 350 -2.95 -3.62 7.16
C PHE A 350 -2.95 -3.75 8.69
N TYR A 351 -3.90 -4.46 9.31
CA TYR A 351 -3.96 -4.60 10.78
C TYR A 351 -3.07 -5.72 11.35
N ASN A 352 -2.44 -6.52 10.48
CA ASN A 352 -1.67 -7.71 10.87
C ASN A 352 -0.16 -7.57 10.64
N VAL A 353 0.46 -6.38 10.65
CA VAL A 353 1.93 -6.30 10.43
C VAL A 353 2.68 -6.63 11.72
N PRO A 354 3.80 -7.41 11.71
CA PRO A 354 4.41 -8.12 10.59
C PRO A 354 3.98 -9.60 10.59
N ASN A 355 2.78 -9.89 10.13
CA ASN A 355 2.20 -11.23 9.99
C ASN A 355 1.65 -11.38 8.57
N TRP A 356 1.60 -12.62 8.07
CA TRP A 356 1.28 -13.02 6.68
C TRP A 356 2.32 -12.69 5.61
N PHE A 357 2.04 -13.13 4.38
CA PHE A 357 2.86 -12.86 3.20
C PHE A 357 3.10 -11.35 3.05
N PRO A 358 4.34 -10.90 2.82
CA PRO A 358 4.64 -9.49 2.76
C PRO A 358 3.86 -8.83 1.62
N PHE A 359 3.32 -7.65 1.87
CA PHE A 359 2.76 -6.79 0.81
C PHE A 359 3.86 -6.24 -0.12
N TYR A 360 5.14 -6.54 0.16
CA TYR A 360 6.30 -6.05 -0.59
C TYR A 360 6.28 -4.53 -0.74
N SER A 361 5.96 -3.82 0.36
CA SER A 361 5.75 -2.36 0.34
C SER A 361 6.90 -1.61 -0.30
N ALA A 362 8.16 -1.96 0.01
CA ALA A 362 9.30 -1.27 -0.58
C ALA A 362 9.46 -1.50 -2.09
N TYR A 363 9.05 -2.68 -2.60
CA TYR A 363 9.03 -2.94 -4.04
C TYR A 363 7.92 -2.15 -4.74
N GLN A 364 6.70 -2.21 -4.21
CA GLN A 364 5.54 -1.54 -4.83
C GLN A 364 5.67 -0.02 -4.79
N GLU A 365 5.86 0.53 -3.59
CA GLU A 365 5.90 1.96 -3.34
C GLU A 365 7.22 2.59 -3.81
N GLY A 366 8.31 1.83 -3.70
CA GLY A 366 9.61 2.26 -4.22
C GLY A 366 9.60 2.37 -5.75
N TRP A 367 8.93 1.46 -6.45
CA TRP A 367 8.77 1.53 -7.90
C TRP A 367 7.93 2.74 -8.33
N ALA A 368 6.81 2.98 -7.67
CA ALA A 368 5.95 4.12 -7.98
C ALA A 368 6.68 5.45 -7.74
N LEU A 369 7.41 5.59 -6.62
CA LEU A 369 8.23 6.77 -6.36
C LEU A 369 9.44 6.89 -7.32
N TYR A 370 10.05 5.77 -7.72
CA TYR A 370 11.08 5.76 -8.77
C TYR A 370 10.52 6.23 -10.13
N SER A 371 9.25 5.92 -10.41
CA SER A 371 8.57 6.34 -11.64
C SER A 371 8.34 7.86 -11.68
N GLU A 372 8.10 8.49 -10.52
CA GLU A 372 8.07 9.96 -10.41
C GLU A 372 9.43 10.58 -10.77
N TYR A 373 10.52 10.00 -10.26
CA TYR A 373 11.89 10.40 -10.64
C TYR A 373 12.15 10.19 -12.13
N LEU A 374 11.75 9.05 -12.68
CA LEU A 374 11.90 8.72 -14.10
C LEU A 374 11.22 9.74 -15.01
N GLY A 375 10.13 10.37 -14.56
CA GLY A 375 9.47 11.46 -15.28
C GLY A 375 10.40 12.63 -15.62
N GLU A 376 11.44 12.89 -14.83
CA GLU A 376 12.46 13.90 -15.14
C GLU A 376 13.30 13.47 -16.34
N GLU A 377 13.77 12.23 -16.35
CA GLU A 377 14.57 11.68 -17.45
C GLU A 377 13.75 11.52 -18.74
N MET A 378 12.43 11.31 -18.61
CA MET A 378 11.48 11.27 -19.72
C MET A 378 11.18 12.68 -20.28
N GLY A 379 11.56 13.75 -19.57
CA GLY A 379 11.29 15.14 -19.94
C GLY A 379 9.82 15.56 -19.75
N LEU A 380 9.10 14.94 -18.81
CA LEU A 380 7.65 15.10 -18.66
C LEU A 380 7.23 16.31 -17.82
N TYR A 381 8.06 16.74 -16.88
CA TYR A 381 7.84 17.95 -16.08
C TYR A 381 8.06 19.19 -16.94
N LYS A 382 6.98 19.89 -17.30
CA LYS A 382 7.03 20.95 -18.33
C LYS A 382 7.64 22.26 -17.84
N ASP A 383 7.62 22.50 -16.54
CA ASP A 383 8.09 23.74 -15.92
C ASP A 383 8.56 23.50 -14.47
N ASN A 384 9.11 24.56 -13.88
CA ASN A 384 9.61 24.55 -12.50
C ASN A 384 8.49 24.36 -11.45
N TYR A 385 7.22 24.62 -11.77
CA TYR A 385 6.12 24.36 -10.84
C TYR A 385 5.80 22.86 -10.81
N GLU A 386 5.71 22.20 -11.95
CA GLU A 386 5.54 20.74 -11.99
C GLU A 386 6.76 20.01 -11.36
N MET A 387 7.98 20.54 -11.56
CA MET A 387 9.16 20.04 -10.85
C MET A 387 9.06 20.24 -9.33
N MET A 388 8.53 21.38 -8.87
CA MET A 388 8.24 21.56 -7.44
C MET A 388 7.19 20.55 -6.95
N GLY A 389 6.17 20.25 -7.74
CA GLY A 389 5.16 19.25 -7.38
C GLY A 389 5.76 17.85 -7.20
N ARG A 390 6.70 17.45 -8.06
CA ARG A 390 7.48 16.22 -7.83
C ARG A 390 8.24 16.28 -6.51
N TYR A 391 8.99 17.34 -6.26
CA TYR A 391 9.76 17.46 -5.01
C TYR A 391 8.87 17.53 -3.76
N SER A 392 7.67 18.13 -3.86
CA SER A 392 6.63 18.11 -2.81
C SER A 392 6.28 16.68 -2.41
N TYR A 393 6.08 15.80 -3.39
CA TYR A 393 5.83 14.39 -3.12
C TYR A 393 7.06 13.64 -2.63
N GLU A 394 8.24 13.91 -3.20
CA GLU A 394 9.49 13.27 -2.79
C GLU A 394 9.83 13.59 -1.33
N ILE A 395 9.75 14.86 -0.93
CA ILE A 395 10.06 15.29 0.44
C ILE A 395 9.06 14.74 1.45
N LEU A 396 7.78 14.62 1.08
CA LEU A 396 6.79 13.93 1.91
C LEU A 396 7.23 12.49 2.24
N ARG A 397 7.72 11.74 1.24
CA ARG A 397 8.20 10.36 1.46
C ARG A 397 9.53 10.31 2.24
N ALA A 398 10.37 11.34 2.18
CA ALA A 398 11.54 11.46 3.06
C ALA A 398 11.15 11.79 4.52
N VAL A 399 10.22 12.73 4.72
CA VAL A 399 9.65 13.08 6.02
C VAL A 399 9.03 11.86 6.70
N ARG A 400 8.35 10.99 5.95
CA ARG A 400 7.80 9.71 6.44
C ARG A 400 8.83 8.87 7.20
N LEU A 401 10.09 8.82 6.73
CA LEU A 401 11.16 8.09 7.41
C LEU A 401 11.41 8.64 8.82
N VAL A 402 11.41 9.97 8.94
CA VAL A 402 11.71 10.68 10.18
C VAL A 402 10.54 10.60 11.16
N VAL A 403 9.31 10.83 10.70
CA VAL A 403 8.14 10.86 11.60
C VAL A 403 7.73 9.47 12.06
N ASP A 404 7.81 8.44 11.21
CA ASP A 404 7.46 7.05 11.59
C ASP A 404 8.42 6.53 12.67
N THR A 405 9.73 6.63 12.43
CA THR A 405 10.75 6.32 13.45
C THR A 405 10.67 7.25 14.65
N GLY A 406 10.35 8.52 14.44
CA GLY A 406 10.09 9.50 15.49
C GLY A 406 9.02 9.02 16.46
N ILE A 407 7.88 8.59 15.95
CA ILE A 407 6.74 8.10 16.73
C ILE A 407 7.05 6.75 17.39
N HIS A 408 7.52 5.77 16.62
CA HIS A 408 7.59 4.37 17.08
C HIS A 408 8.89 4.00 17.80
N TYR A 409 9.96 4.76 17.61
CA TYR A 409 11.27 4.50 18.22
C TYR A 409 11.71 5.62 19.17
N TYR A 410 11.54 6.88 18.79
CA TYR A 410 11.96 8.03 19.61
C TYR A 410 10.85 8.62 20.50
N GLY A 411 9.66 8.03 20.49
CA GLY A 411 8.54 8.42 21.35
C GLY A 411 7.99 9.83 21.08
N TRP A 412 8.05 10.31 19.84
CA TRP A 412 7.48 11.61 19.47
C TRP A 412 5.97 11.63 19.73
N SER A 413 5.47 12.79 20.16
CA SER A 413 4.03 13.04 20.21
C SER A 413 3.46 13.18 18.79
N ARG A 414 2.15 12.98 18.67
CA ARG A 414 1.40 13.25 17.45
C ARG A 414 1.61 14.68 16.96
N ASP A 415 1.49 15.67 17.84
CA ASP A 415 1.64 17.09 17.48
C ASP A 415 3.04 17.40 16.96
N ARG A 416 4.09 16.86 17.60
CA ARG A 416 5.46 17.03 17.11
C ARG A 416 5.65 16.43 15.71
N ALA A 417 5.06 15.27 15.44
CA ALA A 417 5.13 14.63 14.13
C ALA A 417 4.36 15.43 13.06
N ILE A 418 3.20 15.99 13.42
CA ILE A 418 2.42 16.89 12.56
C ILE A 418 3.22 18.16 12.24
N ASP A 419 3.76 18.82 13.27
CA ASP A 419 4.56 20.03 13.10
C ASP A 419 5.79 19.78 12.22
N TYR A 420 6.48 18.66 12.44
CA TYR A 420 7.60 18.27 11.59
C TYR A 420 7.17 18.11 10.13
N MET A 421 6.06 17.41 9.87
CA MET A 421 5.56 17.22 8.50
C MET A 421 5.18 18.54 7.82
N ILE A 422 4.46 19.42 8.50
CA ILE A 422 4.03 20.72 7.95
C ILE A 422 5.22 21.65 7.69
N ASN A 423 6.30 21.54 8.48
CA ASN A 423 7.47 22.39 8.29
C ASN A 423 8.26 22.09 7.01
N TYR A 424 8.20 20.86 6.50
CA TYR A 424 8.96 20.43 5.32
C TYR A 424 8.10 20.16 4.08
N THR A 425 6.78 20.12 4.21
CA THR A 425 5.87 19.80 3.10
C THR A 425 4.89 20.95 2.85
N GLY A 426 4.28 20.98 1.66
CA GLY A 426 3.17 21.91 1.36
C GLY A 426 1.81 21.50 1.96
N MET A 427 1.79 20.50 2.86
CA MET A 427 0.54 19.95 3.38
C MET A 427 -0.13 20.87 4.41
N GLY A 428 -1.45 21.00 4.32
CA GLY A 428 -2.25 21.63 5.36
C GLY A 428 -2.34 20.78 6.64
N PRO A 429 -2.65 21.40 7.81
CA PRO A 429 -2.67 20.71 9.09
C PRO A 429 -3.59 19.48 9.16
N GLY A 430 -4.77 19.54 8.53
CA GLY A 430 -5.72 18.42 8.50
C GLY A 430 -5.19 17.21 7.72
N SER A 431 -4.57 17.44 6.56
CA SER A 431 -3.97 16.38 5.76
C SER A 431 -2.76 15.77 6.46
N ALA A 432 -1.90 16.59 7.09
CA ALA A 432 -0.78 16.10 7.88
C ALA A 432 -1.26 15.26 9.08
N ALA A 433 -2.29 15.71 9.78
CA ALA A 433 -2.90 14.96 10.88
C ALA A 433 -3.40 13.57 10.46
N ASN A 434 -4.08 13.48 9.31
CA ASN A 434 -4.56 12.19 8.77
C ASN A 434 -3.41 11.24 8.42
N GLU A 435 -2.31 11.75 7.85
CA GLU A 435 -1.12 10.96 7.57
C GLU A 435 -0.44 10.47 8.86
N ILE A 436 -0.30 11.33 9.86
CA ILE A 436 0.27 10.93 11.16
C ILE A 436 -0.60 9.88 11.86
N ASP A 437 -1.93 10.00 11.81
CA ASP A 437 -2.85 8.99 12.36
C ASP A 437 -2.71 7.64 11.65
N ARG A 438 -2.48 7.66 10.33
CA ARG A 438 -2.15 6.47 9.56
C ARG A 438 -0.85 5.85 10.04
N TYR A 439 0.22 6.63 10.25
CA TYR A 439 1.51 6.09 10.66
C TYR A 439 1.45 5.49 12.07
N ILE A 440 0.76 6.16 13.01
CA ILE A 440 0.49 5.62 14.36
C ILE A 440 -0.19 4.24 14.30
N THR A 441 -1.05 4.05 13.30
CA THR A 441 -1.85 2.84 13.10
C THR A 441 -1.11 1.74 12.35
N TRP A 442 -0.19 2.12 11.45
CA TRP A 442 0.48 1.19 10.53
C TRP A 442 2.00 1.35 10.55
N PRO A 443 2.66 0.89 11.63
CA PRO A 443 4.06 1.18 11.92
C PRO A 443 5.01 0.66 10.84
N GLY A 444 5.95 1.49 10.39
CA GLY A 444 7.03 1.11 9.49
C GLY A 444 6.66 1.11 8.00
N GLN A 445 5.37 1.09 7.65
CA GLN A 445 4.95 1.08 6.25
C GLN A 445 5.34 2.35 5.51
N ALA A 446 5.21 3.50 6.19
CA ALA A 446 5.56 4.80 5.64
C ALA A 446 7.04 4.88 5.23
N CYS A 447 7.91 4.06 5.84
CA CYS A 447 9.33 4.00 5.51
C CYS A 447 9.64 3.32 4.17
N ALA A 448 8.72 2.50 3.67
CA ALA A 448 8.96 1.65 2.50
C ALA A 448 9.12 2.44 1.20
N TYR A 449 8.41 3.55 1.05
CA TYR A 449 8.38 4.37 -0.17
C TYR A 449 9.79 4.86 -0.55
N LYS A 450 10.39 5.70 0.30
CA LYS A 450 11.66 6.35 0.00
C LYS A 450 12.82 5.37 0.00
N LEU A 451 12.83 4.42 0.93
CA LEU A 451 13.89 3.40 1.00
C LEU A 451 13.82 2.42 -0.17
N GLY A 452 12.62 2.10 -0.65
CA GLY A 452 12.41 1.33 -1.88
C GLY A 452 12.95 2.05 -3.12
N GLU A 453 12.62 3.33 -3.29
CA GLU A 453 13.12 4.17 -4.39
C GLU A 453 14.66 4.27 -4.36
N ILE A 454 15.24 4.57 -3.19
CA ILE A 454 16.70 4.62 -2.99
C ILE A 454 17.33 3.30 -3.42
N LYS A 455 16.80 2.16 -2.95
CA LYS A 455 17.35 0.84 -3.30
C LYS A 455 17.25 0.56 -4.81
N ILE A 456 16.15 0.92 -5.48
CA ILE A 456 16.04 0.79 -6.94
C ILE A 456 17.07 1.65 -7.66
N LYS A 457 17.26 2.90 -7.21
CA LYS A 457 18.27 3.83 -7.78
C LYS A 457 19.69 3.35 -7.55
N ASP A 458 19.98 2.77 -6.39
CA ASP A 458 21.30 2.16 -6.12
C ASP A 458 21.56 0.94 -7.00
N LEU A 459 20.56 0.07 -7.20
CA LEU A 459 20.63 -1.06 -8.12
C LEU A 459 20.85 -0.60 -9.57
N ARG A 460 20.16 0.47 -9.98
CA ARG A 460 20.34 1.09 -11.30
C ARG A 460 21.75 1.65 -11.47
N LYS A 461 22.22 2.46 -10.53
CA LYS A 461 23.56 3.06 -10.54
C LYS A 461 24.65 1.97 -10.59
N MET A 462 24.46 0.89 -9.85
CA MET A 462 25.33 -0.28 -9.90
C MET A 462 25.36 -0.90 -11.31
N ALA A 463 24.19 -1.09 -11.93
CA ALA A 463 24.09 -1.64 -13.28
C ALA A 463 24.74 -0.73 -14.33
N GLU A 464 24.47 0.58 -14.28
CA GLU A 464 25.07 1.59 -15.16
C GLU A 464 26.60 1.56 -15.08
N LEU A 465 27.16 1.56 -13.86
CA LEU A 465 28.60 1.50 -13.63
C LEU A 465 29.22 0.20 -14.16
N GLN A 466 28.55 -0.93 -13.92
CA GLN A 466 29.10 -2.25 -14.24
C GLN A 466 28.95 -2.64 -15.72
N LEU A 467 27.93 -2.12 -16.41
CA LEU A 467 27.65 -2.43 -17.81
C LEU A 467 28.14 -1.34 -18.78
N GLY A 468 28.31 -0.10 -18.31
CA GLY A 468 28.73 1.03 -19.14
C GLY A 468 27.84 1.20 -20.36
N SER A 469 28.43 1.24 -21.56
CA SER A 469 27.70 1.37 -22.83
C SER A 469 26.77 0.19 -23.17
N LYS A 470 26.81 -0.92 -22.39
CA LYS A 470 25.91 -2.06 -22.55
C LYS A 470 24.65 -1.95 -21.70
N PHE A 471 24.58 -0.96 -20.81
CA PHE A 471 23.38 -0.71 -20.02
C PHE A 471 22.24 -0.27 -20.96
N ASP A 472 21.10 -0.96 -20.90
CA ASP A 472 19.85 -0.55 -21.54
C ASP A 472 18.80 -0.41 -20.43
N ILE A 473 18.31 0.82 -20.24
CA ILE A 473 17.32 1.15 -19.21
C ILE A 473 16.05 0.31 -19.32
N ARG A 474 15.67 -0.06 -20.55
CA ARG A 474 14.46 -0.86 -20.80
C ARG A 474 14.63 -2.28 -20.31
N GLU A 475 15.84 -2.83 -20.43
CA GLU A 475 16.14 -4.17 -19.89
C GLU A 475 16.22 -4.15 -18.38
N PHE A 476 16.78 -3.08 -17.78
CA PHE A 476 16.78 -2.91 -16.34
C PHE A 476 15.36 -2.88 -15.78
N HIS A 477 14.45 -2.13 -16.42
CA HIS A 477 13.04 -2.11 -16.02
C HIS A 477 12.34 -3.46 -16.22
N SER A 478 12.62 -4.19 -17.31
CA SER A 478 12.13 -5.57 -17.50
C SER A 478 12.50 -6.48 -16.31
N VAL A 479 13.75 -6.43 -15.84
CA VAL A 479 14.20 -7.24 -14.69
C VAL A 479 13.39 -6.93 -13.42
N ILE A 480 13.05 -5.66 -13.20
CA ILE A 480 12.25 -5.23 -12.04
C ILE A 480 10.80 -5.72 -12.16
N LEU A 481 10.18 -5.62 -13.34
CA LEU A 481 8.72 -5.70 -13.50
C LEU A 481 8.22 -7.11 -13.87
N GLU A 482 8.98 -7.88 -14.65
CA GLU A 482 8.52 -9.16 -15.21
C GLU A 482 8.41 -10.30 -14.19
N ASN A 483 8.90 -10.08 -12.96
CA ASN A 483 8.90 -11.07 -11.89
C ASN A 483 7.83 -10.82 -10.82
N GLY A 484 6.97 -9.82 -11.00
CA GLY A 484 5.91 -9.41 -10.06
C GLY A 484 6.39 -9.01 -8.67
N GLY A 485 5.46 -8.81 -7.73
CA GLY A 485 5.78 -8.44 -6.34
C GLY A 485 6.80 -9.39 -5.68
N MET A 486 7.85 -8.84 -5.06
CA MET A 486 8.91 -9.60 -4.41
C MET A 486 9.65 -8.81 -3.31
N PRO A 487 10.35 -9.50 -2.39
CA PRO A 487 11.31 -8.86 -1.49
C PRO A 487 12.42 -8.13 -2.27
N MET A 488 12.86 -6.97 -1.78
CA MET A 488 13.94 -6.18 -2.36
C MET A 488 15.27 -6.93 -2.40
N SER A 489 15.53 -7.85 -1.46
CA SER A 489 16.69 -8.75 -1.49
C SER A 489 16.65 -9.73 -2.68
N VAL A 490 15.46 -10.19 -3.06
CA VAL A 490 15.27 -11.01 -4.27
C VAL A 490 15.46 -10.15 -5.51
N LEU A 491 14.92 -8.93 -5.54
CA LEU A 491 15.13 -7.99 -6.65
C LEU A 491 16.63 -7.71 -6.88
N GLU A 492 17.38 -7.46 -5.82
CA GLU A 492 18.84 -7.27 -5.87
C GLU A 492 19.56 -8.47 -6.47
N THR A 493 19.12 -9.69 -6.13
CA THR A 493 19.65 -10.93 -6.70
C THR A 493 19.38 -11.02 -8.20
N LEU A 494 18.17 -10.66 -8.65
CA LEU A 494 17.80 -10.67 -10.06
C LEU A 494 18.61 -9.65 -10.86
N VAL A 495 18.73 -8.41 -10.36
CA VAL A 495 19.54 -7.36 -11.01
C VAL A 495 21.01 -7.78 -11.10
N THR A 496 21.57 -8.30 -10.01
CA THR A 496 22.97 -8.74 -9.98
C THR A 496 23.20 -9.88 -10.96
N SER A 497 22.29 -10.85 -11.04
CA SER A 497 22.38 -11.97 -11.98
C SER A 497 22.32 -11.49 -13.42
N TRP A 498 21.39 -10.59 -13.75
CA TRP A 498 21.28 -9.98 -15.08
C TRP A 498 22.56 -9.23 -15.49
N ILE A 499 23.17 -8.47 -14.56
CA ILE A 499 24.46 -7.80 -14.82
C ILE A 499 25.54 -8.81 -15.19
N GLN A 500 25.65 -9.93 -14.45
CA GLN A 500 26.65 -10.96 -14.74
C GLN A 500 26.41 -11.63 -16.10
N GLU A 501 25.16 -11.97 -16.42
CA GLU A 501 24.80 -12.54 -17.72
C GLU A 501 25.17 -11.61 -18.89
N LYS A 502 24.96 -10.29 -18.72
CA LYS A 502 25.32 -9.29 -19.73
C LYS A 502 26.83 -9.12 -19.90
N LYS A 503 27.61 -9.27 -18.82
CA LYS A 503 29.08 -9.29 -18.91
C LYS A 503 29.60 -10.53 -19.63
N ILE A 504 29.03 -11.70 -19.35
CA ILE A 504 29.41 -12.97 -19.98
C ILE A 504 29.02 -13.00 -21.46
N SER A 505 27.81 -12.55 -21.80
CA SER A 505 27.32 -12.50 -23.19
C SER A 505 28.19 -11.59 -24.08
N ALA A 506 28.93 -10.65 -23.49
CA ALA A 506 29.87 -9.81 -24.22
C ALA A 506 31.28 -10.42 -24.38
N THR A 507 31.63 -11.44 -23.59
CA THR A 507 32.90 -12.18 -23.71
C THR A 507 32.72 -13.47 -24.54
N ALA A 508 31.54 -14.07 -24.51
CA ALA A 508 31.16 -15.20 -25.36
C ALA A 508 30.48 -14.71 -26.65
N GLY A 509 31.24 -14.45 -27.71
CA GLY A 509 30.67 -14.20 -29.04
C GLY A 509 29.70 -15.32 -29.46
N LYS A 510 28.45 -14.94 -29.80
CA LYS A 510 27.38 -15.74 -30.42
C LYS A 510 27.50 -17.27 -30.28
N LYS A 511 27.04 -17.84 -29.16
CA LYS A 511 26.53 -19.22 -29.13
C LYS A 511 25.21 -19.27 -28.36
N ASN A 512 24.24 -20.00 -28.94
CA ASN A 512 22.81 -20.03 -28.60
C ASN A 512 22.50 -20.17 -27.10
N LYS A 513 21.55 -19.36 -26.62
CA LYS A 513 20.97 -19.43 -25.25
C LYS A 513 20.04 -20.66 -25.10
N PRO A 514 20.13 -21.43 -24.01
CA PRO A 514 19.01 -22.24 -23.54
C PRO A 514 18.05 -21.39 -22.67
N PRO A 515 16.81 -21.87 -22.41
CA PRO A 515 15.78 -21.10 -21.70
C PRO A 515 16.12 -20.89 -20.22
N LEU A 516 15.66 -19.76 -19.67
CA LEU A 516 15.70 -19.36 -18.26
C LEU A 516 14.75 -20.22 -17.40
N HIS A 517 14.99 -21.52 -17.32
CA HIS A 517 14.34 -22.41 -16.35
C HIS A 517 15.36 -23.40 -15.83
N ASN A 518 16.18 -22.95 -14.88
CA ASN A 518 16.85 -23.72 -13.82
C ASN A 518 17.97 -22.85 -13.24
N LEU A 519 17.64 -21.99 -12.28
CA LEU A 519 18.65 -21.45 -11.38
C LEU A 519 18.90 -22.52 -10.30
N ASP A 520 19.99 -23.26 -10.44
CA ASP A 520 20.55 -24.07 -9.35
C ASP A 520 21.00 -23.13 -8.23
N VAL A 521 20.32 -23.21 -7.08
CA VAL A 521 20.50 -22.34 -5.90
C VAL A 521 21.78 -22.69 -5.09
N ASN A 522 22.84 -23.20 -5.74
CA ASN A 522 24.00 -23.78 -5.02
C ASN A 522 25.34 -23.10 -5.30
N VAL A 523 25.37 -21.81 -5.63
CA VAL A 523 26.65 -21.09 -5.79
C VAL A 523 26.65 -19.79 -5.02
N TYR A 524 26.72 -19.85 -3.69
CA TYR A 524 27.42 -18.87 -2.85
C TYR A 524 27.68 -19.46 -1.45
N SER A 525 28.73 -20.28 -1.34
CA SER A 525 29.36 -20.60 -0.06
C SER A 525 30.88 -20.49 -0.20
N SER A 526 31.40 -19.27 -0.31
CA SER A 526 32.77 -18.92 0.12
C SER A 526 33.06 -17.44 -0.16
N ARG A 527 32.89 -16.58 0.85
CA ARG A 527 33.93 -15.73 1.45
C ARG A 527 33.32 -14.74 2.43
#